data_AF-A0A943TK42-F1
#
_entry.id   AF-A0A943TK42-F1
#
_cell.length_a   1.000
_cell.length_b   1.000
_cell.length_c   1.000
_cell.angle_alpha   90.00
_cell.angle_beta   90.00
_cell.angle_gamma   90.00
#
_symmetry.space_group_name_H-M   'P 1'
#
loop_
_entity.id
_entity.type
_entity.pdbx_description
1 polymer ?
#
loop_
_entity_poly.entity_id
_entity_poly.type
_entity_poly.pdbx_seq_one_letter_code
_entity_poly.pdbx_strand_id
1 'polypeptide(L)'
;MFYNISLIVGIILNFIAIGSNILICIVNDENKWSGQMKIISTQCRWIGLVYIALAWFVGNGEIVFDGRDTYAQIAHWMQIFCIGWIIVFVVTLLSKLWNKNENLSDKALAFSLLYFVVAYLIH
;
A
#
# COMPACT_ATOMS: atom_id res chain seq x y z
N MET A 1 -9.43 19.53 -8.41
CA MET A 1 -8.01 19.82 -8.07
C MET A 1 -7.56 19.07 -6.80
N PHE A 2 -8.23 19.26 -5.66
CA PHE A 2 -7.87 18.60 -4.41
C PHE A 2 -7.93 17.07 -4.48
N TYR A 3 -8.98 16.50 -5.08
CA TYR A 3 -9.10 15.06 -5.35
C TYR A 3 -7.85 14.47 -6.02
N ASN A 4 -7.41 15.05 -7.14
CA ASN A 4 -6.25 14.56 -7.90
C ASN A 4 -4.96 14.64 -7.09
N ILE A 5 -4.72 15.73 -6.36
CA ILE A 5 -3.54 15.89 -5.51
C ILE A 5 -3.54 14.82 -4.42
N SER A 6 -4.68 14.67 -3.73
CA SER A 6 -4.84 13.71 -2.65
C SER A 6 -4.61 12.28 -3.14
N LEU A 7 -5.22 11.92 -4.26
CA LEU A 7 -5.09 10.60 -4.86
C LEU A 7 -3.63 10.30 -5.26
N ILE A 8 -2.96 11.21 -5.96
CA ILE A 8 -1.57 11.02 -6.41
C ILE A 8 -0.62 10.86 -5.21
N VAL A 9 -0.75 11.70 -4.19
CA VAL A 9 0.08 11.60 -2.98
C VAL A 9 -0.16 10.26 -2.26
N GLY A 10 -1.44 9.87 -2.12
CA GLY A 10 -1.82 8.59 -1.53
C GLY A 10 -1.24 7.39 -2.28
N ILE A 11 -1.20 7.44 -3.61
CA ILE A 11 -0.61 6.41 -4.46
C ILE A 11 0.89 6.30 -4.25
N ILE A 12 1.61 7.42 -4.35
CA ILE A 12 3.08 7.44 -4.23
C ILE A 12 3.51 6.88 -2.87
N LEU A 13 2.86 7.32 -1.80
CA LEU A 13 3.19 6.86 -0.45
C LEU A 13 2.93 5.36 -0.26
N ASN A 14 1.87 4.82 -0.85
CA ASN A 14 1.61 3.38 -0.78
C ASN A 14 2.62 2.55 -1.58
N PHE A 15 3.05 3.03 -2.75
CA PHE A 15 4.14 2.38 -3.48
C PHE A 15 5.45 2.39 -2.70
N ILE A 16 5.79 3.49 -2.03
CA ILE A 16 6.97 3.55 -1.14
C ILE A 16 6.84 2.53 0.00
N ALA A 17 5.64 2.42 0.61
CA ALA A 17 5.40 1.45 1.68
C ALA A 17 5.56 -0.01 1.20
N ILE A 18 4.99 -0.35 0.04
CA ILE A 18 5.11 -1.69 -0.55
C ILE A 18 6.57 -1.98 -0.93
N GLY A 19 7.22 -1.08 -1.67
CA GLY A 19 8.59 -1.24 -2.13
C GLY A 19 9.60 -1.35 -0.99
N SER A 20 9.43 -0.56 0.08
CA SER A 20 10.28 -0.67 1.27
C SER A 20 10.14 -2.01 1.98
N ASN A 21 8.94 -2.60 2.09
CA ASN A 21 8.78 -3.95 2.66
C ASN A 21 9.45 -5.03 1.80
N ILE A 22 9.37 -4.91 0.47
CA ILE A 22 10.07 -5.83 -0.44
C ILE A 22 11.59 -5.70 -0.23
N LEU A 23 12.12 -4.48 -0.17
CA LEU A 23 13.55 -4.23 0.05
C LEU A 23 14.04 -4.78 1.38
N ILE A 24 13.26 -4.63 2.46
CA ILE A 24 13.60 -5.21 3.77
C ILE A 24 13.73 -6.73 3.67
N CYS A 25 12.87 -7.40 2.90
CA CYS A 25 12.97 -8.86 2.72
C CYS A 25 14.23 -9.28 1.94
N ILE A 26 14.85 -8.38 1.18
CA ILE A 26 16.01 -8.65 0.32
C ILE A 26 17.33 -8.23 1.00
N VAL A 27 17.34 -7.16 1.79
CA VAL A 27 18.57 -6.62 2.40
C VAL A 27 18.82 -7.27 3.77
N ASN A 28 20.07 -7.68 4.04
CA ASN A 28 20.44 -8.37 5.29
C ASN A 28 20.17 -7.50 6.55
N ASP A 29 19.69 -8.17 7.59
CA ASP A 29 19.15 -7.63 8.85
C ASP A 29 20.14 -6.80 9.69
N GLU A 30 21.46 -6.96 9.48
CA GLU A 30 22.51 -6.35 10.32
C GLU A 30 22.70 -4.84 10.09
N ASN A 31 22.06 -4.27 9.06
CA ASN A 31 22.22 -2.87 8.73
C ASN A 31 21.18 -1.99 9.43
N LYS A 32 21.64 -0.88 10.04
CA LYS A 32 20.83 0.24 10.59
C LYS A 32 19.72 0.74 9.64
N TRP A 33 19.89 0.46 8.34
CA TRP A 33 18.97 0.75 7.26
C TRP A 33 17.65 -0.05 7.32
N SER A 34 17.64 -1.30 7.80
CA SER A 34 16.43 -2.12 7.92
C SER A 34 15.43 -1.50 8.92
N GLY A 35 15.94 -1.03 10.06
CA GLY A 35 15.15 -0.33 11.07
C GLY A 35 14.54 0.97 10.57
N GLN A 36 15.32 1.79 9.85
CA GLN A 36 14.82 3.04 9.26
C GLN A 36 13.77 2.77 8.18
N MET A 37 13.98 1.76 7.33
CA MET A 37 13.01 1.38 6.30
C MET A 37 11.67 0.90 6.89
N LYS A 38 11.69 0.17 8.00
CA LYS A 38 10.44 -0.26 8.70
C LYS A 38 9.62 0.94 9.18
N ILE A 39 10.30 1.96 9.72
CA ILE A 39 9.66 3.19 10.19
C ILE A 39 9.06 3.96 9.00
N ILE A 40 9.86 4.21 7.97
CA ILE A 40 9.42 4.92 6.75
C ILE A 40 8.21 4.20 6.14
N SER A 41 8.30 2.88 5.99
CA SER A 41 7.22 2.06 5.43
C SER A 41 5.90 2.22 6.20
N THR A 42 5.98 2.17 7.54
CA THR A 42 4.80 2.30 8.40
C THR A 42 4.17 3.68 8.28
N GLN A 43 4.98 4.74 8.29
CA GLN A 43 4.51 6.11 8.14
C GLN A 43 3.89 6.34 6.76
N CYS A 44 4.59 5.96 5.68
CA CYS A 44 4.10 6.09 4.32
C CYS A 44 2.78 5.34 4.10
N ARG A 45 2.61 4.15 4.68
CA ARG A 45 1.34 3.41 4.57
C ARG A 45 0.19 4.17 5.21
N TRP A 46 0.34 4.61 6.46
CA TRP A 46 -0.75 5.29 7.18
C TRP A 46 -1.06 6.65 6.57
N ILE A 47 -0.04 7.44 6.24
CA ILE A 47 -0.23 8.74 5.59
C ILE A 47 -0.85 8.53 4.20
N GLY A 48 -0.39 7.54 3.44
CA GLY A 48 -0.96 7.18 2.15
C GLY A 48 -2.44 6.82 2.23
N LEU A 49 -2.84 6.02 3.21
CA LEU A 49 -4.24 5.70 3.49
C LEU A 49 -5.08 6.94 3.81
N VAL A 50 -4.56 7.86 4.62
CA VAL A 50 -5.25 9.13 4.94
C VAL A 50 -5.49 9.94 3.66
N TYR A 51 -4.50 10.05 2.78
CA TYR A 51 -4.66 10.77 1.51
C TYR A 51 -5.65 10.10 0.56
N ILE A 52 -5.72 8.77 0.52
CA ILE A 52 -6.74 8.08 -0.27
C ILE A 52 -8.13 8.28 0.35
N ALA A 53 -8.26 8.23 1.67
CA ALA A 53 -9.53 8.50 2.36
C ALA A 53 -10.00 9.94 2.10
N LEU A 54 -9.11 10.91 2.14
CA LEU A 54 -9.41 12.31 1.77
C LEU A 54 -9.84 12.43 0.30
N ALA A 55 -9.20 11.68 -0.61
CA ALA A 55 -9.63 11.64 -2.01
C ALA A 55 -11.06 11.08 -2.12
N TRP A 56 -11.42 10.09 -1.32
CA TRP A 56 -12.76 9.52 -1.29
C TRP A 56 -13.81 10.51 -0.80
N PHE A 57 -13.54 11.19 0.33
CA PHE A 57 -14.45 12.21 0.87
C PHE A 57 -14.67 13.40 -0.07
N VAL A 58 -13.65 13.76 -0.86
CA VAL A 58 -13.72 14.89 -1.81
C VAL A 58 -14.13 14.43 -3.21
N GLY A 59 -14.29 13.13 -3.43
CA GLY A 59 -14.88 12.57 -4.64
C GLY A 59 -16.33 13.04 -4.78
N ASN A 60 -16.73 13.32 -6.02
CA ASN A 60 -18.05 13.86 -6.37
C ASN A 60 -18.79 13.03 -7.44
N GLY A 61 -18.26 11.85 -7.79
CA GLY A 61 -18.83 10.98 -8.82
C GLY A 61 -18.60 11.47 -10.26
N GLU A 62 -17.78 12.50 -10.46
CA GLU A 62 -17.40 12.93 -11.80
C GLU A 62 -16.53 11.88 -12.48
N ILE A 63 -16.71 11.74 -13.80
CA ILE A 63 -15.86 10.88 -14.61
C ILE A 63 -14.47 11.51 -14.68
N VAL A 64 -13.47 10.76 -14.22
CA VAL A 64 -12.06 11.11 -14.27
C VAL A 64 -11.37 10.27 -15.36
N PHE A 65 -10.06 10.05 -15.20
CA PHE A 65 -9.23 9.29 -16.13
C PHE A 65 -9.78 7.86 -16.38
N ASP A 66 -9.60 7.36 -17.61
CA ASP A 66 -10.03 6.03 -18.06
C ASP A 66 -11.55 5.76 -18.00
N GLY A 67 -12.38 6.79 -17.94
CA GLY A 67 -13.84 6.64 -17.94
C GLY A 67 -14.43 6.12 -16.62
N ARG A 68 -13.62 6.01 -15.56
CA ARG A 68 -14.08 5.70 -14.20
C ARG A 68 -14.49 6.97 -13.47
N ASP A 69 -15.53 6.89 -12.65
CA ASP A 69 -15.85 7.98 -11.71
C ASP A 69 -14.82 8.06 -10.57
N THR A 70 -14.89 9.14 -9.78
CA THR A 70 -13.96 9.38 -8.67
C THR A 70 -13.94 8.25 -7.62
N TYR A 71 -15.06 7.58 -7.37
CA TYR A 71 -15.14 6.51 -6.36
C TYR A 71 -14.61 5.19 -6.92
N ALA A 72 -15.00 4.85 -8.15
CA ALA A 72 -14.51 3.69 -8.88
C ALA A 72 -12.99 3.76 -9.09
N GLN A 73 -12.44 4.96 -9.33
CA GLN A 73 -11.00 5.16 -9.43
C GLN A 73 -10.29 4.87 -8.10
N ILE A 74 -10.87 5.25 -6.96
CA ILE A 74 -10.30 4.95 -5.64
C ILE A 74 -10.38 3.46 -5.34
N ALA A 75 -11.52 2.82 -5.58
CA ALA A 75 -11.70 1.38 -5.42
C ALA A 75 -10.65 0.61 -6.25
N HIS A 76 -10.40 1.06 -7.48
CA HIS A 76 -9.37 0.48 -8.33
C HIS A 76 -7.96 0.59 -7.73
N TRP A 77 -7.58 1.75 -7.19
CA TRP A 77 -6.27 1.90 -6.53
C TRP A 77 -6.16 1.06 -5.26
N MET A 78 -7.23 0.95 -4.46
CA MET A 78 -7.26 0.05 -3.30
C MET A 78 -7.05 -1.41 -3.70
N GLN A 79 -7.64 -1.86 -4.82
CA GLN A 79 -7.37 -3.19 -5.38
C GLN A 79 -5.90 -3.36 -5.79
N ILE A 80 -5.30 -2.36 -6.45
CA ILE A 80 -3.88 -2.38 -6.82
C ILE A 80 -3.00 -2.51 -5.56
N PHE A 81 -3.27 -1.75 -4.50
CA PHE A 81 -2.51 -1.87 -3.26
C PHE A 81 -2.70 -3.22 -2.59
N CYS A 82 -3.92 -3.78 -2.59
CA CYS A 82 -4.16 -5.15 -2.13
C CYS A 82 -3.23 -6.14 -2.83
N ILE A 83 -3.16 -6.10 -4.17
CA ILE A 83 -2.27 -6.95 -4.96
C ILE A 83 -0.80 -6.71 -4.56
N GLY A 84 -0.38 -5.46 -4.41
CA GLY A 84 0.96 -5.13 -3.96
C GLY A 84 1.32 -5.74 -2.61
N TRP A 85 0.39 -5.75 -1.64
CA TRP A 85 0.60 -6.40 -0.35
C TRP A 85 0.61 -7.94 -0.42
N ILE A 86 -0.13 -8.54 -1.35
CA ILE A 86 -0.02 -9.98 -1.64
C ILE A 86 1.38 -10.30 -2.17
N ILE A 87 1.93 -9.47 -3.06
CA ILE A 87 3.30 -9.65 -3.55
C ILE A 87 4.30 -9.57 -2.40
N VAL A 88 4.17 -8.58 -1.51
CA VAL A 88 5.00 -8.47 -0.30
C VAL A 88 4.91 -9.76 0.53
N PHE A 89 3.70 -10.26 0.77
CA PHE A 89 3.48 -11.50 1.52
C PHE A 89 4.22 -12.70 0.90
N VAL A 90 4.08 -12.91 -0.41
CA VAL A 90 4.77 -13.98 -1.13
C VAL A 90 6.29 -13.82 -1.05
N VAL A 91 6.80 -12.60 -1.24
CA VAL A 91 8.24 -12.31 -1.13
C VAL A 91 8.76 -12.59 0.28
N THR A 92 8.00 -12.24 1.33
CA THR A 92 8.40 -12.54 2.71
C THR A 92 8.41 -14.04 2.97
N LEU A 93 7.44 -14.80 2.46
CA LEU A 93 7.44 -16.26 2.57
C LEU A 93 8.67 -16.90 1.91
N LEU A 94 9.02 -16.44 0.70
CA LEU A 94 10.22 -16.91 0.00
C LEU A 94 11.50 -16.50 0.74
N SER A 95 11.54 -15.30 1.31
CA SER A 95 12.68 -14.82 2.11
C SER A 95 12.91 -15.66 3.37
N LYS A 96 11.84 -16.09 4.06
CA LYS A 96 11.91 -17.02 5.19
C LYS A 96 12.49 -18.38 4.80
N LEU A 97 12.15 -18.90 3.62
CA LEU A 97 12.73 -20.15 3.09
C LEU A 97 14.24 -20.02 2.82
N TRP A 98 14.76 -18.80 2.64
CA TRP A 98 16.17 -18.49 2.46
C TRP A 98 16.88 -18.02 3.73
N ASN A 99 16.41 -18.43 4.93
CA ASN A 99 17.04 -18.13 6.23
C ASN A 99 17.09 -16.65 6.62
N LYS A 100 16.21 -15.80 6.07
CA LYS A 100 16.03 -14.42 6.56
C LYS A 100 14.89 -14.37 7.58
N ASN A 101 15.21 -13.96 8.81
CA ASN A 101 14.33 -14.04 9.99
C ASN A 101 13.25 -12.93 10.07
N GLU A 102 13.02 -12.18 8.99
CA GLU A 102 12.08 -11.06 8.97
C GLU A 102 10.61 -11.56 8.96
N ASN A 103 9.94 -11.41 10.10
CA ASN A 103 8.56 -11.89 10.32
C ASN A 103 7.52 -10.83 9.83
N LEU A 104 7.54 -10.49 8.54
CA LEU A 104 6.63 -9.50 7.92
C LEU A 104 5.38 -10.11 7.26
N SER A 105 5.29 -11.44 7.17
CA SER A 105 4.23 -12.15 6.41
C SER A 105 2.83 -11.82 6.92
N ASP A 106 2.61 -11.94 8.23
CA ASP A 106 1.27 -11.84 8.81
C ASP A 106 0.74 -10.40 8.72
N LYS A 107 1.66 -9.44 8.82
CA LYS A 107 1.38 -8.02 8.61
C LYS A 107 1.01 -7.77 7.16
N ALA A 108 1.79 -8.25 6.19
CA ALA A 108 1.51 -8.07 4.77
C ALA A 108 0.14 -8.65 4.37
N LEU A 109 -0.20 -9.84 4.89
CA LEU A 109 -1.50 -10.47 4.66
C LEU A 109 -2.65 -9.66 5.29
N ALA A 110 -2.50 -9.18 6.51
CA ALA A 110 -3.49 -8.30 7.15
C ALA A 110 -3.72 -7.01 6.34
N PHE A 111 -2.66 -6.42 5.76
CA PHE A 111 -2.82 -5.24 4.91
C PHE A 111 -3.49 -5.58 3.59
N SER A 112 -3.14 -6.68 2.93
CA SER A 112 -3.86 -7.13 1.74
C SER A 112 -5.37 -7.24 2.00
N LEU A 113 -5.76 -7.88 3.11
CA LEU A 113 -7.16 -7.98 3.52
C LEU A 113 -7.79 -6.61 3.80
N LEU A 114 -7.10 -5.71 4.49
CA LEU A 114 -7.59 -4.35 4.73
C LEU A 114 -7.90 -3.63 3.41
N TYR A 115 -6.94 -3.61 2.48
CA TYR A 115 -7.12 -2.94 1.18
C TYR A 115 -8.24 -3.57 0.36
N PHE A 116 -8.38 -4.89 0.40
CA PHE A 116 -9.49 -5.59 -0.25
C PHE A 116 -10.85 -5.22 0.35
N VAL A 117 -10.99 -5.29 1.67
CA VAL A 117 -12.24 -4.95 2.36
C VAL A 117 -12.62 -3.50 2.11
N VAL A 118 -11.65 -2.58 2.19
CA VAL A 118 -11.89 -1.17 1.89
C VAL A 118 -12.32 -0.99 0.44
N ALA A 119 -11.65 -1.63 -0.53
CA ALA A 119 -12.04 -1.56 -1.93
C ALA A 119 -13.48 -2.08 -2.17
N TYR A 120 -13.87 -3.14 -1.48
CA TYR A 120 -15.21 -3.71 -1.57
C TYR A 120 -16.28 -2.81 -0.96
N LEU A 121 -15.99 -2.16 0.18
CA LEU A 121 -16.96 -1.31 0.87
C LEU A 121 -17.22 0.03 0.19
N ILE A 122 -16.27 0.51 -0.62
CA ILE A 122 -16.36 1.82 -1.29
C ILE A 122 -16.76 1.71 -2.78
N HIS A 123 -16.87 0.48 -3.29
CA HIS A 123 -17.43 0.20 -4.61
C HIS A 123 -18.96 0.13 -4.51
#